data_AF-A0A841JBL8-F1
#
_entry.id   AF-A0A841JBL8-F1
#
_cell.length_a   1.000
_cell.length_b   1.000
_cell.length_c   1.000
_cell.angle_alpha   90.00
_cell.angle_beta   90.00
_cell.angle_gamma   90.00
#
_symmetry.space_group_name_H-M   'P 1'
#
loop_
_entity.id
_entity.type
_entity.pdbx_description
1 polymer ?
#
loop_
_entity_poly.entity_id
_entity_poly.type
_entity_poly.pdbx_seq_one_letter_code
_entity_poly.pdbx_strand_id
1 'polypeptide(L)'
;MGQLSSYILQKAREADICEPWAEQIAETDNVDSLLAMYVQGIDFCLEKNFPSNEDLVILGGHKLKAYGIYVDAVIDCPVQDFIVLLGDCSGKIYKSGFSASQIFVKHRSASTIHVSENAFVMIDCFDDTTVDLVASGNGKVAINVYGNANVTHQALDNSIVKIIHKNKTTY
;
A
#
# COMPACT_ATOMS: atom_id res chain seq x y z
N MET A 1 13.23 -25.78 8.42
CA MET A 1 12.41 -24.59 8.65
C MET A 1 13.27 -23.53 9.31
N GLY A 2 13.46 -22.39 8.68
CA GLY A 2 14.12 -21.24 9.33
C GLY A 2 13.22 -20.67 10.42
N GLN A 3 13.81 -20.18 11.52
CA GLN A 3 13.05 -19.57 12.64
C GLN A 3 12.12 -18.43 12.20
N LEU A 4 12.48 -17.72 11.12
CA LEU A 4 11.71 -16.64 10.52
C LEU A 4 10.35 -17.10 9.99
N SER A 5 10.34 -18.13 9.14
CA SER A 5 9.13 -18.62 8.48
C SER A 5 8.16 -19.26 9.46
N SER A 6 8.69 -19.95 10.49
CA SER A 6 7.87 -20.53 11.55
C SER A 6 7.13 -19.46 12.37
N TYR A 7 7.79 -18.33 12.67
CA TYR A 7 7.18 -17.21 13.39
C TYR A 7 6.07 -16.54 12.58
N ILE A 8 6.35 -16.17 11.33
CA ILE A 8 5.37 -15.54 10.44
C ILE A 8 4.21 -16.48 10.14
N LEU A 9 4.46 -17.78 9.94
CA LEU A 9 3.42 -18.77 9.72
C LEU A 9 2.46 -18.88 10.90
N GLN A 10 2.98 -18.90 12.13
CA GLN A 10 2.14 -18.95 13.32
C GLN A 10 1.20 -17.73 13.38
N LYS A 11 1.76 -16.52 13.22
CA LYS A 11 0.96 -15.29 13.23
C LYS A 11 -0.02 -15.23 12.05
N ALA A 12 0.36 -15.74 10.88
CA ALA A 12 -0.52 -15.80 9.71
C ALA A 12 -1.74 -16.69 9.98
N ARG A 13 -1.54 -17.84 10.65
CA ARG A 13 -2.64 -18.72 11.07
C ARG A 13 -3.54 -18.08 12.12
N GLU A 14 -2.96 -17.33 13.06
CA GLU A 14 -3.73 -16.52 14.02
C GLU A 14 -4.57 -15.44 13.32
N ALA A 15 -4.11 -14.94 12.17
CA ALA A 15 -4.83 -13.99 11.32
C ALA A 15 -5.81 -14.66 10.31
N ASP A 16 -6.05 -15.97 10.44
CA ASP A 16 -6.97 -16.75 9.59
C ASP A 16 -6.57 -16.80 8.11
N ILE A 17 -5.27 -16.93 7.83
CA ILE A 17 -4.76 -17.17 6.48
C ILE A 17 -5.26 -18.53 5.95
N CYS A 18 -5.54 -18.61 4.64
CA CYS A 18 -5.94 -19.88 4.03
C CYS A 18 -4.74 -20.82 3.80
N GLU A 19 -5.01 -22.13 3.80
CA GLU A 19 -3.98 -23.16 3.73
C GLU A 19 -3.01 -23.04 2.55
N PRO A 20 -3.43 -22.72 1.30
CA PRO A 20 -2.48 -22.59 0.20
C PRO A 20 -1.41 -21.51 0.43
N TRP A 21 -1.79 -20.40 1.06
CA TRP A 21 -0.85 -19.32 1.40
C TRP A 21 -0.02 -19.68 2.64
N ALA A 22 -0.60 -20.40 3.61
CA ALA A 22 0.13 -20.92 4.76
C ALA A 22 1.26 -21.88 4.33
N GLU A 23 0.98 -22.77 3.38
CA GLU A 23 1.96 -23.71 2.80
C GLU A 23 3.11 -22.94 2.13
N GLN A 24 2.81 -21.93 1.32
CA GLN A 24 3.85 -21.10 0.67
C GLN A 24 4.74 -20.36 1.68
N ILE A 25 4.18 -19.86 2.79
CA ILE A 25 4.96 -19.26 3.88
C ILE A 25 5.86 -20.34 4.52
N ALA A 26 5.33 -21.55 4.74
CA ALA A 26 6.06 -22.65 5.36
C ALA A 26 7.25 -23.15 4.51
N GLU A 27 7.10 -23.11 3.18
CA GLU A 27 8.11 -23.53 2.20
C GLU A 27 9.19 -22.48 1.94
N THR A 28 8.88 -21.20 2.19
CA THR A 28 9.81 -20.09 2.04
C THR A 28 10.73 -19.97 3.25
N ASP A 29 11.99 -19.59 3.05
CA ASP A 29 12.97 -19.33 4.14
C ASP A 29 13.64 -17.95 4.09
N ASN A 30 13.27 -17.11 3.12
CA ASN A 30 13.91 -15.82 2.90
C ASN A 30 12.91 -14.66 2.91
N VAL A 31 13.41 -13.48 3.31
CA VAL A 31 12.61 -12.25 3.46
C VAL A 31 12.06 -11.76 2.11
N ASP A 32 12.79 -11.90 1.00
CA ASP A 32 12.36 -11.40 -0.30
C ASP A 32 11.11 -12.12 -0.81
N SER A 33 11.05 -13.43 -0.63
CA SER A 33 9.86 -14.25 -0.92
C SER A 33 8.68 -13.84 -0.05
N LEU A 34 8.89 -13.60 1.26
CA LEU A 34 7.81 -13.12 2.15
C LEU A 34 7.28 -11.74 1.75
N LEU A 35 8.16 -10.81 1.36
CA LEU A 35 7.75 -9.49 0.89
C LEU A 35 7.07 -9.56 -0.48
N ALA A 36 7.49 -10.46 -1.37
CA ALA A 36 6.79 -10.71 -2.63
C ALA A 36 5.38 -11.26 -2.39
N MET A 37 5.22 -12.18 -1.45
CA MET A 37 3.91 -12.68 -1.01
C MET A 37 3.05 -11.57 -0.41
N TYR A 38 3.63 -10.67 0.39
CA TYR A 38 2.92 -9.50 0.94
C TYR A 38 2.35 -8.61 -0.17
N VAL A 39 3.14 -8.33 -1.21
CA VAL A 39 2.69 -7.53 -2.37
C VAL A 39 1.56 -8.25 -3.13
N GLN A 40 1.67 -9.56 -3.33
CA GLN A 40 0.65 -10.34 -4.04
C GLN A 40 -0.65 -10.50 -3.24
N GLY A 41 -0.54 -10.65 -1.92
CA GLY A 41 -1.65 -10.82 -0.99
C GLY A 41 -2.04 -9.54 -0.25
N ILE A 42 -1.81 -8.37 -0.85
CA ILE A 42 -1.93 -7.07 -0.18
C ILE A 42 -3.32 -6.85 0.44
N ASP A 43 -4.38 -7.34 -0.21
CA ASP A 43 -5.75 -7.22 0.28
C ASP A 43 -5.90 -7.85 1.67
N PHE A 44 -5.45 -9.11 1.82
CA PHE A 44 -5.45 -9.82 3.11
C PHE A 44 -4.57 -9.10 4.13
N CYS A 45 -3.39 -8.65 3.71
CA CYS A 45 -2.43 -7.99 4.58
C CYS A 45 -3.00 -6.69 5.18
N LEU A 46 -3.66 -5.87 4.36
CA LEU A 46 -4.29 -4.63 4.79
C LEU A 46 -5.61 -4.85 5.54
N GLU A 47 -6.35 -5.91 5.21
CA GLU A 47 -7.57 -6.29 5.93
C GLU A 47 -7.27 -6.74 7.36
N LYS A 48 -6.27 -7.62 7.53
CA LYS A 48 -5.93 -8.21 8.83
C LYS A 48 -4.89 -7.44 9.63
N ASN A 49 -4.32 -6.35 9.08
CA ASN A 49 -3.13 -5.69 9.62
C ASN A 49 -1.97 -6.68 9.84
N PHE A 50 -1.73 -7.51 8.83
CA PHE A 50 -0.77 -8.60 8.88
C PHE A 50 0.28 -8.51 7.77
N PRO A 51 1.56 -8.76 8.06
CA PRO A 51 2.17 -8.73 9.39
C PRO A 51 1.99 -7.36 10.06
N SER A 52 2.25 -7.27 11.37
CA SER A 52 2.19 -5.98 12.05
C SER A 52 3.25 -5.02 11.48
N ASN A 53 3.06 -3.71 11.65
CA ASN A 53 4.06 -2.71 11.28
C ASN A 53 5.43 -2.99 11.92
N GLU A 54 5.45 -3.40 13.20
CA GLU A 54 6.67 -3.77 13.91
C GLU A 54 7.34 -5.00 13.26
N ASP A 55 6.57 -6.03 12.93
CA ASP A 55 7.10 -7.23 12.26
C ASP A 55 7.67 -6.87 10.89
N LEU A 56 6.98 -6.02 10.11
CA LEU A 56 7.47 -5.56 8.80
C LEU A 56 8.83 -4.87 8.93
N VAL A 57 8.98 -3.96 9.91
CA VAL A 57 10.25 -3.24 10.12
C VAL A 57 11.35 -4.18 10.59
N ILE A 58 11.08 -5.08 11.54
CA ILE A 58 12.07 -6.01 12.09
C ILE A 58 12.53 -7.02 11.03
N LEU A 59 11.59 -7.58 10.26
CA LEU A 59 11.88 -8.66 9.33
C LEU A 59 12.31 -8.16 7.95
N GLY A 60 11.63 -7.13 7.44
CA GLY A 60 11.89 -6.55 6.12
C GLY A 60 13.08 -5.59 6.12
N GLY A 61 13.28 -4.84 7.22
CA GLY A 61 14.38 -3.90 7.37
C GLY A 61 14.56 -2.98 6.15
N HIS A 62 15.78 -2.91 5.62
CA HIS A 62 16.11 -2.07 4.46
C HIS A 62 15.45 -2.52 3.15
N LYS A 63 14.98 -3.77 3.06
CA LYS A 63 14.39 -4.33 1.83
C LYS A 63 12.98 -3.82 1.57
N LEU A 64 12.25 -3.37 2.60
CA LEU A 64 10.89 -2.85 2.47
C LEU A 64 10.77 -1.79 1.35
N LYS A 65 11.74 -0.86 1.30
CA LYS A 65 11.77 0.21 0.29
C LYS A 65 11.87 -0.32 -1.14
N ALA A 66 12.59 -1.43 -1.36
CA ALA A 66 12.70 -2.04 -2.68
C ALA A 66 11.34 -2.58 -3.18
N TYR A 67 10.49 -3.00 -2.24
CA TYR A 67 9.11 -3.46 -2.50
C TYR A 67 8.07 -2.33 -2.39
N GLY A 68 8.50 -1.08 -2.18
CA GLY A 68 7.61 0.08 -2.08
C GLY A 68 6.81 0.15 -0.78
N ILE A 69 7.23 -0.58 0.26
CA ILE A 69 6.56 -0.59 1.58
C ILE A 69 7.26 0.42 2.49
N TYR A 70 6.48 1.30 3.09
CA TYR A 70 6.93 2.36 3.99
C TYR A 70 6.12 2.30 5.29
N VAL A 71 6.82 2.32 6.42
CA VAL A 71 6.24 2.27 7.77
C VAL A 71 6.78 3.46 8.56
N ASP A 72 5.89 4.28 9.12
CA ASP A 72 6.21 5.44 9.96
C ASP A 72 7.31 6.34 9.37
N ALA A 73 7.24 6.59 8.05
CA ALA A 73 8.30 7.20 7.28
C ALA A 73 7.88 8.51 6.62
N VAL A 74 8.83 9.44 6.50
CA VAL A 74 8.70 10.59 5.61
C VAL A 74 9.19 10.18 4.21
N ILE A 75 8.30 10.23 3.23
CA ILE A 75 8.59 9.85 1.84
C ILE A 75 8.76 11.08 0.96
N ASP A 76 9.69 11.00 0.02
CA ASP A 76 9.88 12.02 -1.01
C ASP A 76 10.11 11.34 -2.35
N CYS A 77 9.14 11.50 -3.26
CA CYS A 77 9.21 11.03 -4.64
C CYS A 77 9.64 9.55 -4.79
N PRO A 78 8.95 8.57 -4.16
CA PRO A 78 9.27 7.16 -4.35
C PRO A 78 9.14 6.75 -5.82
N VAL A 79 10.13 5.98 -6.29
CA VAL A 79 10.22 5.56 -7.71
C VAL A 79 9.32 4.36 -8.04
N GLN A 80 8.89 3.60 -7.04
CA GLN A 80 8.13 2.36 -7.21
C GLN A 80 6.70 2.63 -7.69
N ASP A 81 6.17 1.78 -8.55
CA ASP A 81 4.77 1.86 -9.00
C ASP A 81 3.79 1.16 -8.07
N PHE A 82 4.27 0.30 -7.19
CA PHE A 82 3.51 -0.26 -6.07
C PHE A 82 4.00 0.41 -4.80
N ILE A 83 3.14 1.13 -4.08
CA ILE A 83 3.50 1.88 -2.88
C ILE A 83 2.51 1.57 -1.76
N VAL A 84 3.00 1.23 -0.58
CA VAL A 84 2.19 1.00 0.63
C VAL A 84 2.70 1.89 1.75
N LEU A 85 1.85 2.78 2.25
CA LEU A 85 2.13 3.68 3.36
C LEU A 85 1.36 3.21 4.59
N LEU A 86 2.10 2.80 5.63
CA LEU A 86 1.55 2.25 6.85
C LEU A 86 1.95 3.10 8.06
N GLY A 87 1.01 3.26 9.00
CA GLY A 87 1.26 3.90 10.28
C GLY A 87 1.13 5.40 10.17
N ASP A 88 2.15 6.14 10.58
CA ASP A 88 2.24 7.60 10.57
C ASP A 88 3.17 8.10 9.44
N CYS A 89 2.98 7.62 8.21
CA CYS A 89 3.74 8.11 7.06
C CYS A 89 3.32 9.53 6.65
N SER A 90 4.26 10.32 6.12
CA SER A 90 3.98 11.62 5.51
C SER A 90 4.80 11.85 4.25
N GLY A 91 4.30 12.58 3.25
CA GLY A 91 5.15 12.98 2.11
C GLY A 91 4.46 13.18 0.78
N LYS A 92 5.27 13.15 -0.30
CA LYS A 92 4.82 13.43 -1.67
C LYS A 92 5.13 12.30 -2.64
N ILE A 93 4.19 12.00 -3.53
CA ILE A 93 4.32 11.00 -4.59
C ILE A 93 4.03 11.67 -5.94
N TYR A 94 4.85 11.39 -6.96
CA TYR A 94 4.70 11.94 -8.31
C TYR A 94 4.64 10.81 -9.33
N LYS A 95 3.62 10.81 -10.17
CA LYS A 95 3.41 9.84 -11.27
C LYS A 95 3.10 10.59 -12.56
N SER A 96 3.85 10.31 -13.62
CA SER A 96 3.75 11.01 -14.92
C SER A 96 4.05 10.06 -16.08
N GLY A 97 4.06 10.57 -17.31
CA GLY A 97 4.33 9.77 -18.50
C GLY A 97 3.17 8.82 -18.79
N PHE A 98 3.50 7.54 -18.95
CA PHE A 98 2.55 6.45 -19.19
C PHE A 98 2.58 5.41 -18.04
N SER A 99 2.98 5.82 -16.84
CA SER A 99 3.08 4.92 -15.68
C SER A 99 1.72 4.37 -15.27
N ALA A 100 1.69 3.13 -14.81
CA ALA A 100 0.54 2.54 -14.13
C ALA A 100 0.94 2.19 -12.70
N SER A 101 0.29 2.80 -11.70
CA SER A 101 0.69 2.67 -10.30
C SER A 101 -0.47 2.31 -9.38
N GLN A 102 -0.17 1.59 -8.31
CA GLN A 102 -1.07 1.27 -7.20
C GLN A 102 -0.49 1.82 -5.91
N ILE A 103 -1.30 2.57 -5.18
CA ILE A 103 -0.90 3.24 -3.93
C ILE A 103 -1.90 2.87 -2.84
N PHE A 104 -1.41 2.39 -1.72
CA PHE A 104 -2.21 2.06 -0.55
C PHE A 104 -1.79 2.96 0.60
N VAL A 105 -2.74 3.65 1.23
CA VAL A 105 -2.49 4.55 2.35
C VAL A 105 -3.36 4.10 3.51
N LYS A 106 -2.74 3.75 4.65
CA LYS A 106 -3.45 3.15 5.80
C LYS A 106 -3.05 3.78 7.15
N HIS A 107 -3.87 3.55 8.17
CA HIS A 107 -3.75 4.08 9.53
C HIS A 107 -3.94 5.60 9.60
N ARG A 108 -2.93 6.35 10.01
CA ARG A 108 -2.95 7.82 10.14
C ARG A 108 -2.01 8.49 9.13
N SER A 109 -1.62 7.75 8.10
CA SER A 109 -0.70 8.25 7.09
C SER A 109 -1.33 9.35 6.25
N ALA A 110 -0.52 10.35 5.91
CA ALA A 110 -0.93 11.49 5.12
C ALA A 110 -0.04 11.64 3.87
N SER A 111 -0.59 11.94 2.71
CA SER A 111 0.25 12.15 1.51
C SER A 111 -0.35 13.09 0.49
N THR A 112 0.51 13.83 -0.19
CA THR A 112 0.16 14.59 -1.39
C THR A 112 0.58 13.80 -2.63
N ILE A 113 -0.35 13.54 -3.55
CA ILE A 113 -0.11 12.74 -4.74
C ILE A 113 -0.32 13.62 -5.96
N HIS A 114 0.68 13.66 -6.84
CA HIS A 114 0.63 14.38 -8.12
C HIS A 114 0.61 13.38 -9.27
N VAL A 115 -0.40 13.48 -10.13
CA VAL A 115 -0.55 12.62 -11.30
C VAL A 115 -0.65 13.49 -12.55
N SER A 116 0.25 13.32 -13.52
CA SER A 116 0.31 14.16 -14.71
C SER A 116 0.45 13.35 -16.00
N GLU A 117 0.40 14.05 -17.14
CA GLU A 117 0.54 13.49 -18.49
C GLU A 117 -0.48 12.37 -18.77
N ASN A 118 -0.08 11.12 -19.03
CA ASN A 118 -0.99 10.02 -19.34
C ASN A 118 -0.96 8.91 -18.27
N ALA A 119 -0.47 9.23 -17.06
CA ALA A 119 -0.35 8.25 -15.99
C ALA A 119 -1.72 7.74 -15.51
N PHE A 120 -1.76 6.47 -15.11
CA PHE A 120 -2.92 5.84 -14.49
C PHE A 120 -2.57 5.42 -13.06
N VAL A 121 -3.34 5.87 -12.08
CA VAL A 121 -3.09 5.58 -10.66
C VAL A 121 -4.35 5.07 -9.98
N MET A 122 -4.23 3.94 -9.29
CA MET A 122 -5.25 3.45 -8.36
C MET A 122 -4.77 3.72 -6.94
N ILE A 123 -5.64 4.30 -6.11
CA ILE A 123 -5.33 4.67 -4.73
C ILE A 123 -6.38 4.06 -3.81
N ASP A 124 -5.96 3.27 -2.84
CA ASP A 124 -6.84 2.73 -1.80
C ASP A 124 -6.48 3.38 -0.46
N CYS A 125 -7.42 4.14 0.09
CA CYS A 125 -7.25 4.90 1.34
C CYS A 125 -8.09 4.25 2.45
N PHE A 126 -7.47 3.97 3.59
CA PHE A 126 -8.08 3.28 4.73
C PHE A 126 -8.07 4.12 6.01
N ASP A 127 -8.80 3.64 7.02
CA ASP A 127 -8.77 4.14 8.41
C ASP A 127 -8.95 5.67 8.49
N ASP A 128 -8.02 6.39 9.11
CA ASP A 128 -8.05 7.85 9.32
C ASP A 128 -7.01 8.57 8.46
N THR A 129 -6.77 8.06 7.25
CA THR A 129 -5.75 8.62 6.34
C THR A 129 -6.18 9.93 5.72
N THR A 130 -5.20 10.72 5.30
CA THR A 130 -5.44 11.98 4.57
C THR A 130 -4.67 11.99 3.25
N VAL A 131 -5.38 12.12 2.14
CA VAL A 131 -4.77 12.14 0.80
C VAL A 131 -5.20 13.39 0.04
N ASP A 132 -4.23 14.19 -0.37
CA ASP A 132 -4.42 15.36 -1.22
C ASP A 132 -3.94 15.04 -2.64
N LEU A 133 -4.87 14.93 -3.59
CA LEU A 133 -4.56 14.61 -4.98
C LEU A 133 -4.55 15.85 -5.88
N VAL A 134 -3.54 15.97 -6.73
CA VAL A 134 -3.56 16.88 -7.90
C VAL A 134 -3.35 16.07 -9.16
N ALA A 135 -4.35 16.04 -10.04
CA ALA A 135 -4.29 15.41 -11.35
C ALA A 135 -4.26 16.47 -12.47
N SER A 136 -3.43 16.28 -13.50
CA SER A 136 -3.31 17.18 -14.66
C SER A 136 -3.00 16.43 -15.96
N GLY A 137 -2.93 17.15 -17.09
CA GLY A 137 -2.76 16.55 -18.41
C GLY A 137 -3.94 15.65 -18.81
N ASN A 138 -3.65 14.40 -19.16
CA ASN A 138 -4.62 13.32 -19.39
C ASN A 138 -4.60 12.25 -18.28
N GLY A 139 -4.05 12.59 -17.10
CA GLY A 139 -3.86 11.66 -15.99
C GLY A 139 -5.19 11.08 -15.51
N LYS A 140 -5.20 9.80 -15.15
CA LYS A 140 -6.40 9.09 -14.72
C LYS A 140 -6.19 8.51 -13.34
N VAL A 141 -7.07 8.85 -12.41
CA VAL A 141 -6.96 8.42 -11.02
C VAL A 141 -8.27 7.79 -10.56
N ALA A 142 -8.18 6.60 -9.97
CA ALA A 142 -9.29 5.96 -9.28
C ALA A 142 -8.94 5.84 -7.80
N ILE A 143 -9.80 6.38 -6.92
CA ILE A 143 -9.59 6.35 -5.48
C ILE A 143 -10.71 5.54 -4.83
N ASN A 144 -10.35 4.50 -4.09
CA ASN A 144 -11.27 3.77 -3.23
C ASN A 144 -11.10 4.27 -1.79
N VAL A 145 -12.19 4.78 -1.22
CA VAL A 145 -12.21 5.34 0.14
C VAL A 145 -12.91 4.34 1.06
N TYR A 146 -12.15 3.85 2.04
CA TYR A 146 -12.58 2.95 3.11
C TYR A 146 -12.49 3.68 4.45
N GLY A 147 -13.26 3.21 5.44
CA GLY A 147 -13.23 3.79 6.79
C GLY A 147 -13.55 5.29 6.80
N ASN A 148 -12.74 6.06 7.54
CA ASN A 148 -12.87 7.52 7.69
C ASN A 148 -11.87 8.29 6.81
N ALA A 149 -11.26 7.65 5.82
CA ALA A 149 -10.22 8.25 5.02
C ALA A 149 -10.69 9.56 4.37
N ASN A 150 -9.92 10.62 4.56
CA ASN A 150 -10.18 11.94 4.02
C ASN A 150 -9.41 12.11 2.71
N VAL A 151 -10.13 12.45 1.64
CA VAL A 151 -9.53 12.65 0.33
C VAL A 151 -9.96 13.99 -0.23
N THR A 152 -8.99 14.85 -0.53
CA THR A 152 -9.20 16.05 -1.33
C THR A 152 -8.60 15.84 -2.71
N HIS A 153 -9.14 16.51 -3.73
CA HIS A 153 -8.59 16.42 -5.07
C HIS A 153 -8.76 17.70 -5.88
N GLN A 154 -7.85 17.89 -6.83
CA GLN A 154 -7.95 18.86 -7.90
C GLN A 154 -7.72 18.13 -9.23
N ALA A 155 -8.67 18.25 -10.15
CA ALA A 155 -8.56 17.75 -11.52
C ALA A 155 -8.36 18.94 -12.47
N LEU A 156 -7.23 18.96 -13.16
CA LEU A 156 -6.83 19.99 -14.12
C LEU A 156 -6.80 19.41 -15.53
N ASP A 157 -6.83 20.27 -16.55
CA ASP A 157 -6.77 19.91 -17.96
C ASP A 157 -7.83 18.85 -18.36
N ASN A 158 -7.41 17.75 -18.98
CA ASN A 158 -8.25 16.62 -19.37
C ASN A 158 -8.14 15.44 -18.38
N SER A 159 -7.62 15.68 -17.17
CA SER A 159 -7.46 14.62 -16.18
C SER A 159 -8.81 14.13 -15.67
N ILE A 160 -8.86 12.87 -15.26
CA ILE A 160 -10.07 12.22 -14.76
C ILE A 160 -9.78 11.67 -13.37
N VAL A 161 -10.56 12.11 -12.38
CA VAL A 161 -10.52 11.59 -11.02
C VAL A 161 -11.86 10.94 -10.71
N LYS A 162 -11.83 9.65 -10.33
CA LYS A 162 -13.00 8.90 -9.88
C LYS A 162 -12.82 8.50 -8.43
N ILE A 163 -13.69 8.98 -7.55
CA ILE A 163 -13.70 8.62 -6.12
C ILE A 163 -14.86 7.66 -5.86
N ILE A 164 -14.57 6.57 -5.15
CA ILE A 164 -15.52 5.49 -4.84
C ILE A 164 -15.51 5.27 -3.33
N HIS A 165 -16.58 5.66 -2.65
CA HIS A 165 -16.78 5.34 -1.23
C HIS A 165 -17.29 3.92 -1.10
N LYS A 166 -16.52 3.07 -0.42
CA LYS A 166 -16.80 1.63 -0.34
C LYS A 166 -17.82 1.25 0.72
N ASN A 167 -18.12 2.15 1.66
CA ASN A 167 -19.03 1.91 2.81
C ASN A 167 -18.64 0.69 3.66
N LYS A 168 -17.34 0.42 3.76
CA LYS A 168 -16.71 -0.60 4.62
C LYS A 168 -15.37 -0.08 5.13
N THR A 169 -14.88 -0.64 6.22
CA THR A 169 -13.64 -0.20 6.90
C THR A 169 -12.37 -0.63 6.17
N THR A 170 -12.42 -1.76 5.47
CA THR A 170 -11.32 -2.34 4.69
C THR A 170 -11.89 -3.23 3.57
N TYR A 171 -11.07 -4.09 2.95
CA TYR A 171 -11.52 -5.02 1.90
C TYR A 171 -12.64 -5.97 2.35
#